data_AF-A0A1B9BY55-F1
#
_entry.id   AF-A0A1B9BY55-F1
#
_cell.length_a   1.000
_cell.length_b   1.000
_cell.length_c   1.000
_cell.angle_alpha   90.00
_cell.angle_beta   90.00
_cell.angle_gamma   90.00
#
_symmetry.space_group_name_H-M   'P 1'
#
loop_
_entity.id
_entity.type
_entity.pdbx_description
1 polymer ?
#
loop_
_entity_poly.entity_id
_entity_poly.type
_entity_poly.pdbx_seq_one_letter_code
_entity_poly.pdbx_strand_id
1 'polypeptide(L)' 'MNAKSSLFISEINRQLKDRYPGPYGPRYWLLVDGDDIVIRGWRLEINWEPIGDHLAACRTVDDALAWIAAHSV' A
#
# COMPACT_ATOMS: atom_id res chain seq x y z
N MET A 1 -14.97 0.30 -11.00
CA MET A 1 -14.24 1.10 -9.99
C MET A 1 -14.99 2.39 -9.74
N ASN A 2 -15.43 2.64 -8.50
CA ASN A 2 -16.16 3.85 -8.13
C ASN A 2 -15.15 5.00 -7.90
N ALA A 3 -15.29 6.13 -8.60
CA ALA A 3 -14.32 7.23 -8.56
C ALA A 3 -14.07 7.78 -7.14
N LYS A 4 -15.04 7.65 -6.23
CA LYS A 4 -14.90 8.01 -4.80
C LYS A 4 -13.88 7.14 -4.07
N SER A 5 -13.87 5.83 -4.32
CA SER A 5 -12.92 4.90 -3.69
C SER A 5 -11.49 5.15 -4.17
N SER A 6 -11.32 5.56 -5.43
CA SER A 6 -10.01 5.89 -6.01
C SER A 6 -9.40 7.17 -5.40
N LEU A 7 -10.20 8.22 -5.23
CA LEU A 7 -9.75 9.47 -4.58
C LEU A 7 -9.38 9.25 -3.12
N PHE A 8 -10.14 8.41 -2.40
CA PHE A 8 -9.86 8.07 -1.00
C PHE A 8 -8.54 7.30 -0.83
N ILE A 9 -8.29 6.29 -1.67
CA ILE A 9 -7.04 5.50 -1.64
C ILE A 9 -5.83 6.35 -2.03
N SER A 10 -5.99 7.26 -3.00
CA SER A 10 -4.94 8.22 -3.38
C SER A 10 -4.49 9.06 -2.18
N GLU A 11 -5.44 9.55 -1.39
CA GLU A 11 -5.17 10.35 -0.19
C GLU A 11 -4.46 9.53 0.89
N ILE A 12 -4.90 8.29 1.13
CA ILE A 12 -4.25 7.38 2.08
C ILE A 12 -2.82 7.08 1.64
N ASN A 13 -2.60 6.79 0.36
CA ASN A 13 -1.27 6.52 -0.18
C ASN A 13 -0.34 7.74 -0.05
N ARG A 14 -0.89 8.97 -0.14
CA ARG A 14 -0.13 10.19 0.16
C ARG A 14 0.31 10.23 1.62
N GLN A 15 -0.59 9.94 2.56
CA GLN A 15 -0.25 9.90 3.99
C GLN A 15 0.75 8.80 4.33
N LEU A 16 0.62 7.63 3.69
CA LEU A 16 1.58 6.52 3.84
C LEU A 16 2.97 6.89 3.32
N LYS A 17 3.06 7.73 2.28
CA LYS A 17 4.35 8.24 1.78
C LYS A 17 5.06 9.11 2.80
N ASP A 18 4.32 9.98 3.48
CA ASP A 18 4.88 10.87 4.48
C ASP A 18 5.26 10.11 5.76
N ARG A 19 4.46 9.11 6.15
CA ARG A 19 4.66 8.34 7.39
C ARG A 19 5.67 7.20 7.27
N TYR A 20 5.72 6.54 6.12
CA TYR A 20 6.59 5.41 5.85
C TYR A 20 7.29 5.62 4.50
N PRO A 21 8.28 6.51 4.41
CA PRO A 21 9.01 6.71 3.16
C PRO A 21 9.85 5.48 2.81
N GLY A 22 9.83 5.10 1.54
CA GLY A 22 10.69 4.09 0.91
C GLY A 22 11.56 4.72 -0.19
N PRO A 23 12.52 3.97 -0.73
CA PRO A 23 13.51 4.49 -1.67
C PRO A 23 12.93 4.98 -3.01
N TYR A 24 11.71 4.55 -3.37
CA TYR A 24 11.05 4.88 -4.63
C TYR A 24 9.60 5.37 -4.46
N GLY A 25 9.21 5.78 -3.24
CA GLY A 25 7.83 6.15 -2.92
C GLY A 25 7.46 5.73 -1.50
N PRO A 26 6.17 5.55 -1.15
CA PRO A 26 5.80 5.01 0.16
C PRO A 26 6.28 3.56 0.31
N ARG A 27 6.80 3.18 1.49
CA ARG A 27 7.20 1.81 1.85
C ARG A 27 6.06 0.80 1.65
N TYR A 28 4.82 1.26 1.87
CA TYR A 28 3.59 0.52 1.66
C TYR A 28 2.57 1.35 0.88
N TRP A 29 1.82 0.75 -0.03
CA TRP A 29 0.67 1.41 -0.68
C TRP A 29 -0.51 0.46 -0.81
N LEU A 30 -1.70 1.04 -0.84
CA LEU A 30 -2.96 0.33 -1.01
C LEU A 30 -3.40 0.37 -2.47
N LEU A 31 -3.97 -0.75 -2.92
CA LEU A 31 -4.62 -0.90 -4.20
C LEU A 31 -5.97 -1.59 -4.01
N VAL A 32 -7.01 -1.13 -4.72
CA VAL A 32 -8.31 -1.81 -4.72
C VAL A 32 -8.29 -2.86 -5.81
N ASP A 33 -8.47 -4.12 -5.44
CA ASP A 33 -8.58 -5.25 -6.36
C ASP A 33 -9.92 -5.96 -6.14
N GLY A 34 -10.87 -5.74 -7.06
CA GLY A 34 -12.25 -6.16 -6.87
C GLY A 34 -12.88 -5.53 -5.63
N ASP A 35 -13.27 -6.37 -4.67
CA ASP A 35 -13.84 -5.99 -3.37
C ASP A 35 -12.80 -5.96 -2.23
N ASP A 36 -11.53 -6.26 -2.53
CA ASP A 36 -10.45 -6.34 -1.55
C ASP A 36 -9.52 -5.13 -1.63
N ILE A 37 -8.90 -4.82 -0.50
CA ILE A 37 -7.83 -3.83 -0.33
C ILE A 37 -6.51 -4.58 -0.23
N VAL A 38 -5.70 -4.47 -1.27
CA VAL A 38 -4.38 -5.10 -1.35
C VAL A 38 -3.32 -4.15 -0.82
N ILE A 39 -2.51 -4.64 0.11
CA ILE A 39 -1.31 -3.97 0.61
C ILE A 39 -0.14 -4.41 -0.25
N ARG A 40 0.53 -3.44 -0.86
CA ARG A 40 1.76 -3.62 -1.62
C ARG A 40 2.92 -2.98 -0.88
N GLY A 41 4.11 -3.52 -1.06
CA GLY A 41 5.34 -2.90 -0.58
C GLY A 41 6.47 -3.08 -1.56
N TRP A 42 7.59 -2.40 -1.33
CA TRP A 42 8.76 -2.54 -2.18
C TRP A 42 9.54 -3.82 -1.86
N ARG A 43 9.90 -4.56 -2.90
CA ARG A 43 10.96 -5.56 -2.86
C ARG A 43 11.98 -5.21 -3.95
N LEU A 44 13.26 -5.30 -3.60
CA LEU A 44 14.35 -5.18 -4.58
C LEU A 44 14.58 -6.56 -5.20
N GLU A 45 14.50 -6.65 -6.53
CA GLU A 45 14.98 -7.84 -7.23
C GLU A 45 16.48 -7.74 -7.55
N ILE A 46 17.05 -8.89 -7.94
CA ILE A 46 18.38 -8.95 -8.54
C ILE A 46 18.31 -8.10 -9.81
N ASN A 47 19.07 -6.99 -9.84
CA ASN A 47 19.10 -5.88 -10.82
C ASN A 47 18.65 -4.50 -10.27
N TRP A 48 18.37 -4.38 -8.95
CA TRP A 48 18.03 -3.10 -8.29
C TRP A 48 16.73 -2.45 -8.78
N GLU A 49 15.90 -3.19 -9.51
CA GLU A 49 14.60 -2.71 -9.94
C GLU A 49 13.59 -2.90 -8.79
N PRO A 50 12.88 -1.83 -8.38
CA PRO A 50 11.87 -1.94 -7.35
C PRO A 50 10.60 -2.57 -7.92
N ILE A 51 10.23 -3.73 -7.38
CA ILE A 51 8.93 -4.36 -7.68
C ILE A 51 7.97 -4.14 -6.53
N GLY A 52 6.68 -4.01 -6.85
CA GLY A 52 5.63 -4.11 -5.84
C GLY A 52 5.40 -5.56 -5.48
N ASP A 53 5.69 -5.94 -4.24
CA ASP A 53 5.34 -7.25 -3.70
C ASP A 53 3.93 -7.23 -3.13
N HIS A 54 3.19 -8.33 -3.25
CA HIS A 54 1.90 -8.50 -2.60
C HIS A 54 2.14 -8.92 -1.16
N LEU A 55 1.88 -8.01 -0.20
CA LEU A 55 2.14 -8.29 1.21
C LEU A 55 0.93 -8.90 1.91
N ALA A 56 -0.26 -8.34 1.69
CA ALA A 56 -1.50 -8.82 2.28
C ALA A 56 -2.72 -8.34 1.48
N ALA A 57 -3.85 -9.03 1.66
CA ALA A 57 -5.16 -8.59 1.20
C ALA A 57 -6.12 -8.46 2.39
N CYS A 58 -6.87 -7.37 2.44
CA CYS A 58 -7.77 -7.00 3.51
C CYS A 58 -9.16 -6.69 2.98
N ARG A 59 -10.20 -6.87 3.81
CA ARG A 59 -11.58 -6.54 3.42
C ARG A 59 -11.89 -5.05 3.50
N THR A 60 -11.16 -4.32 4.34
CA THR A 60 -11.35 -2.89 4.54
C THR A 60 -10.02 -2.14 4.54
N VAL A 61 -10.11 -0.81 4.39
CA VAL A 61 -8.94 0.08 4.51
C VAL A 61 -8.41 0.09 5.95
N ASP A 62 -9.29 0.06 6.96
CA ASP A 62 -8.87 0.10 8.36
C ASP A 62 -8.07 -1.15 8.74
N ASP A 63 -8.49 -2.33 8.26
CA ASP A 63 -7.74 -3.58 8.41
C ASP A 63 -6.35 -3.48 7.78
N ALA A 64 -6.28 -2.88 6.58
CA ALA A 64 -5.03 -2.70 5.87
C ALA A 64 -4.07 -1.74 6.61
N LEU A 65 -4.59 -0.64 7.16
CA LEU A 65 -3.81 0.31 7.95
C LEU A 65 -3.33 -0.31 9.28
N ALA A 66 -4.18 -1.11 9.93
CA ALA A 66 -3.80 -1.85 11.14
C ALA A 66 -2.68 -2.85 10.86
N TRP A 67 -2.77 -3.58 9.74
CA TRP A 67 -1.71 -4.48 9.29
C TRP A 67 -0.40 -3.73 9.07
N ILE A 68 -0.41 -2.60 8.35
CA ILE A 68 0.79 -1.78 8.12
C ILE A 68 1.40 -1.32 9.44
N ALA A 69 0.58 -0.83 10.38
CA ALA A 69 1.06 -0.38 11.68
C ALA A 69 1.71 -1.49 12.52
N ALA A 70 1.25 -2.73 12.37
CA ALA A 70 1.85 -3.89 13.05
C ALA A 70 3.18 -4.35 12.42
N HIS A 71 3.43 -4.01 11.15
CA HIS A 71 4.59 -4.49 10.37
C HIS A 71 5.60 -3.40 10.00
N SER A 72 5.40 -2.16 10.47
CA SER A 72 6.23 -0.99 10.13
C SER A 72 7.41 -0.75 11.08
N VAL A 73 7.82 -1.78 11.81
CA VAL A 73 9.01 -1.80 12.69
C VAL A 73 10.27 -1.35 11.96
#